data_AF-A0AAN6IKM2-F1
#
_entry.id   AF-A0AAN6IKM2-F1
#
_cell.length_a   1.000
_cell.length_b   1.000
_cell.length_c   1.000
_cell.angle_alpha   90.00
_cell.angle_beta   90.00
_cell.angle_gamma   90.00
#
_symmetry.space_group_name_H-M   'P 1'
#
loop_
_entity.id
_entity.type
_entity.pdbx_description
1 polymer ?
#
loop_
_entity_poly.entity_id
_entity_poly.type
_entity_poly.pdbx_seq_one_letter_code
_entity_poly.pdbx_strand_id
1 'polypeptide(L)'
;MADIGDYCCSIDRHLHELLDDAHSQRERTERQEQAYQAPQLYYVVHVSEAEKLSESGSSFIAYSISFGDYEVKRRYSEFESLRSCLCRLYPTFIVPPIPEKHSLAQYAVLQKRAKEDHHIIERRKRMLERFLNHMAEHPILSSEHIFHRFLEAGVSWTEVLHSPVITGLPKTPLHSSPSKAPGSSIADGSALQLPKIAATNAFAADVPVPSALAPIKNIEARWMDCEL
;
A
#
# COMPACT_ATOMS: atom_id res chain seq x y z
N MET A 1 -7.28 23.03 8.50
CA MET A 1 -5.88 23.45 8.61
C MET A 1 -5.20 22.40 9.47
N ALA A 2 -4.54 21.42 8.85
CA ALA A 2 -3.69 20.48 9.58
C ALA A 2 -2.44 21.26 10.05
N ASP A 3 -2.00 21.02 11.28
CA ASP A 3 -0.91 21.77 11.90
C ASP A 3 0.44 21.20 11.44
N ILE A 4 1.50 22.00 11.50
CA ILE A 4 2.85 21.68 10.97
C ILE A 4 3.50 20.44 11.65
N GLY A 5 2.88 19.88 12.69
CA GLY A 5 3.30 18.68 13.41
C GLY A 5 2.63 17.35 13.00
N ASP A 6 1.67 17.34 12.08
CA ASP A 6 0.90 16.12 11.74
C ASP A 6 1.56 15.25 10.66
N TYR A 7 2.52 15.79 9.90
CA TYR A 7 3.17 15.08 8.80
C TYR A 7 4.42 14.33 9.26
N CYS A 8 4.56 13.09 8.82
CA CYS A 8 5.63 12.22 9.30
C CYS A 8 6.98 12.44 8.58
N CYS A 9 6.98 13.05 7.39
CA CYS A 9 8.18 13.43 6.65
C CYS A 9 7.91 14.53 5.59
N SER A 10 8.95 14.97 4.88
CA SER A 10 8.83 16.00 3.82
C SER A 10 8.00 15.53 2.62
N ILE A 11 8.15 14.25 2.22
CA ILE A 11 7.37 13.64 1.15
C ILE A 11 5.88 13.63 1.51
N ASP A 12 5.55 13.25 2.76
CA ASP A 12 4.18 13.22 3.26
C ASP A 12 3.49 14.57 3.14
N ARG A 13 4.14 15.62 3.66
CA ARG A 13 3.65 16.99 3.58
C ARG A 13 3.44 17.43 2.13
N HIS A 14 4.44 17.21 1.28
CA HIS A 14 4.38 17.66 -0.12
C HIS A 14 3.30 16.93 -0.92
N LEU A 15 3.11 15.63 -0.67
CA LEU A 15 2.05 14.84 -1.30
C LEU A 15 0.66 15.36 -0.90
N HIS A 16 0.46 15.72 0.37
CA HIS A 16 -0.79 16.33 0.82
C HIS A 16 -1.03 17.73 0.22
N GLU A 17 0.00 18.58 0.15
CA GLU A 17 -0.09 19.89 -0.51
C GLU A 17 -0.54 19.74 -1.97
N LEU A 18 0.07 18.82 -2.72
CA LEU A 18 -0.30 18.57 -4.11
C LEU A 18 -1.72 17.99 -4.27
N LEU A 19 -2.16 17.13 -3.35
CA LEU A 19 -3.53 16.59 -3.36
C LEU A 19 -4.56 17.69 -3.06
N ASP A 20 -4.30 18.56 -2.09
CA ASP A 20 -5.18 19.67 -1.75
C ASP A 20 -5.30 20.68 -2.91
N ASP A 21 -4.17 20.96 -3.57
CA ASP A 21 -4.16 21.76 -4.79
C ASP A 21 -4.98 21.09 -5.89
N ALA A 22 -4.78 19.78 -6.12
CA ALA A 22 -5.48 19.05 -7.16
C ALA A 22 -7.00 18.95 -6.88
N HIS A 23 -7.42 18.76 -5.63
CA HIS A 23 -8.81 18.84 -5.19
C HIS A 23 -9.39 20.23 -5.46
N SER A 24 -8.65 21.29 -5.13
CA SER A 24 -9.07 22.67 -5.38
C SER A 24 -9.23 22.95 -6.88
N GLN A 25 -8.33 22.45 -7.73
CA GLN A 25 -8.45 22.58 -9.19
C GLN A 25 -9.66 21.84 -9.73
N ARG A 26 -9.93 20.63 -9.21
CA ARG A 26 -11.11 19.85 -9.59
C ARG A 26 -12.40 20.61 -9.27
N GLU A 27 -12.53 21.14 -8.07
CA GLU A 27 -13.70 21.93 -7.69
C GLU A 27 -13.87 23.21 -8.52
N ARG A 28 -12.77 23.84 -8.94
CA ARG A 28 -12.82 25.02 -9.85
C ARG A 28 -13.29 24.61 -11.24
N THR A 29 -12.78 23.50 -11.75
CA THR A 29 -13.13 22.96 -13.08
C THR A 29 -14.61 22.54 -13.12
N GLU A 30 -15.08 21.84 -12.09
CA GLU A 30 -16.49 21.43 -11.95
C GLU A 30 -17.45 22.62 -11.86
N ARG A 31 -16.99 23.76 -11.31
CA ARG A 31 -17.77 25.01 -11.22
C ARG A 31 -17.80 25.83 -12.51
N GLN A 32 -16.82 25.69 -13.40
CA GLN A 32 -16.66 26.57 -14.56
C GLN A 32 -17.40 26.11 -15.82
N GLU A 33 -17.60 24.81 -16.09
CA GLU A 33 -18.29 24.38 -17.32
C GLU A 33 -19.20 23.14 -17.19
N GLN A 34 -20.43 23.34 -17.66
CA GLN A 34 -21.49 22.37 -17.95
C GLN A 34 -21.23 21.66 -19.30
N ALA A 35 -20.92 20.36 -19.30
CA ALA A 35 -21.17 19.40 -20.39
C ALA A 35 -20.80 17.99 -19.90
N TYR A 36 -21.34 16.93 -20.53
CA TYR A 36 -20.99 15.52 -20.28
C TYR A 36 -19.50 15.24 -20.60
N GLN A 37 -18.58 15.73 -19.79
CA GLN A 37 -17.16 15.43 -19.87
C GLN A 37 -16.84 14.33 -18.84
N ALA A 38 -16.11 13.30 -19.26
CA ALA A 38 -15.66 12.27 -18.32
C ALA A 38 -14.80 12.91 -17.22
N PRO A 39 -14.92 12.47 -15.95
CA PRO A 39 -14.12 13.03 -14.86
C PRO A 39 -12.64 12.88 -15.19
N GLN A 40 -11.94 14.01 -15.30
CA GLN A 40 -10.49 14.03 -15.46
C GLN A 40 -9.88 13.56 -14.14
N LEU A 41 -9.18 12.43 -14.17
CA LEU A 41 -8.46 11.93 -13.00
C LEU A 41 -7.23 12.82 -12.81
N TYR A 42 -7.24 13.63 -11.76
CA TYR A 42 -6.08 14.42 -11.35
C TYR A 42 -5.13 13.49 -10.61
N TYR A 43 -4.12 13.00 -11.31
CA TYR A 43 -3.06 12.25 -10.65
C TYR A 43 -1.99 13.21 -10.15
N VAL A 44 -1.64 13.08 -8.88
CA VAL A 44 -0.53 13.80 -8.25
C VAL A 44 0.78 13.02 -8.48
N VAL A 45 0.68 11.70 -8.52
CA VAL A 45 1.82 10.81 -8.80
C VAL A 45 1.73 10.33 -10.24
N HIS A 46 2.79 10.57 -11.02
CA HIS A 46 2.86 10.19 -12.42
C HIS A 46 3.84 9.06 -12.67
N VAL A 47 3.44 8.10 -13.52
CA VAL A 47 4.33 7.05 -14.02
C VAL A 47 4.53 7.26 -15.52
N SER A 48 5.66 7.83 -15.91
CA SER A 48 5.86 8.41 -17.25
C SER A 48 6.59 7.47 -18.21
N GLU A 49 7.81 7.07 -17.83
CA GLU A 49 8.74 6.33 -18.68
C GLU A 49 8.92 4.89 -18.20
N ALA A 50 9.22 4.00 -19.16
CA ALA A 50 9.57 2.62 -18.89
C ALA A 50 10.87 2.28 -19.62
N GLU A 51 11.92 1.98 -18.85
CA GLU A 51 13.25 1.73 -19.36
C GLU A 51 13.71 0.32 -19.04
N LYS A 52 14.42 -0.31 -19.99
CA LYS A 52 15.07 -1.59 -19.75
C LYS A 52 16.44 -1.35 -19.12
N LEU A 53 16.58 -1.70 -17.85
CA LEU A 53 17.84 -1.65 -17.11
C LEU A 53 18.44 -3.05 -17.03
N SER A 54 19.77 -3.12 -16.95
CA SER A 54 20.52 -4.35 -16.70
C SER A 54 21.34 -4.19 -15.44
N GLU A 55 21.12 -5.06 -14.46
CA GLU A 55 21.84 -5.10 -13.19
C GLU A 55 22.33 -6.52 -12.96
N SER A 56 23.62 -6.66 -12.65
CA SER A 56 24.24 -7.94 -12.25
C SER A 56 23.93 -9.12 -13.18
N GLY A 57 23.89 -8.88 -14.49
CA GLY A 57 23.63 -9.89 -15.53
C GLY A 57 22.15 -10.20 -15.77
N SER A 58 21.22 -9.58 -15.03
CA SER A 58 19.78 -9.69 -15.24
C SER A 58 19.20 -8.39 -15.79
N SER A 59 18.31 -8.47 -16.79
CA SER A 59 17.62 -7.29 -17.32
C SER A 59 16.19 -7.20 -16.80
N PHE A 60 15.73 -6.02 -16.44
CA PHE A 60 14.36 -5.75 -16.00
C PHE A 60 13.85 -4.42 -16.56
N ILE A 61 12.53 -4.21 -16.47
CA ILE A 61 11.89 -2.94 -16.83
C ILE A 61 11.66 -2.15 -15.55
N ALA A 62 12.21 -0.94 -15.50
CA ALA A 62 11.96 0.05 -14.45
C ALA A 62 11.02 1.13 -14.98
N TYR A 63 10.18 1.65 -14.09
CA TYR A 63 9.24 2.72 -14.35
C TYR A 63 9.69 3.97 -13.61
N SER A 64 9.73 5.11 -14.30
CA SER A 64 9.99 6.41 -13.70
C SER A 64 8.71 6.92 -13.04
N ILE A 65 8.78 7.15 -11.73
CA ILE A 65 7.71 7.71 -10.90
C ILE A 65 8.12 9.14 -10.57
N SER A 66 7.20 10.08 -10.76
CA SER A 66 7.41 11.50 -10.43
C SER A 66 6.22 12.06 -9.68
N PHE A 67 6.47 12.94 -8.72
CA PHE A 67 5.43 13.73 -8.05
C PHE A 67 6.08 15.03 -7.55
N GLY A 68 5.53 16.18 -7.92
CA GLY A 68 6.19 17.47 -7.69
C GLY A 68 7.64 17.46 -8.21
N ASP A 69 8.59 17.74 -7.33
CA ASP A 69 10.04 17.77 -7.64
C ASP A 69 10.76 16.43 -7.40
N TYR A 70 10.04 15.40 -6.96
CA TYR A 70 10.61 14.09 -6.66
C TYR A 70 10.54 13.17 -7.87
N GLU A 71 11.62 12.45 -8.14
CA GLU A 71 11.70 11.43 -9.18
C GLU A 71 12.41 10.17 -8.66
N VAL A 72 11.82 9.00 -8.90
CA VAL A 72 12.40 7.71 -8.52
C VAL A 72 12.08 6.63 -9.55
N LYS A 73 13.02 5.72 -9.79
CA LYS A 73 12.82 4.58 -10.69
C LYS A 73 12.55 3.32 -9.87
N ARG A 74 11.46 2.62 -10.15
CA ARG A 74 11.08 1.36 -9.49
C ARG A 74 10.69 0.29 -10.51
N ARG A 75 11.07 -0.96 -10.26
CA ARG A 75 10.68 -2.11 -11.12
C ARG A 75 9.39 -2.77 -10.62
N TYR A 76 8.67 -3.47 -11.51
CA TYR A 76 7.37 -4.10 -11.18
C TYR A 76 7.37 -4.92 -9.87
N SER A 77 8.40 -5.74 -9.62
CA SER A 77 8.47 -6.57 -8.40
C SER A 77 8.58 -5.76 -7.11
N GLU A 78 9.02 -4.50 -7.18
CA GLU A 78 9.05 -3.58 -6.04
C GLU A 78 7.63 -3.09 -5.71
N PHE A 79 6.81 -2.77 -6.71
CA PHE A 79 5.38 -2.50 -6.52
C PHE A 79 4.64 -3.72 -5.94
N GLU A 80 4.95 -4.92 -6.44
CA GLU A 80 4.39 -6.18 -5.93
C GLU A 80 4.70 -6.38 -4.44
N SER A 81 5.94 -6.12 -4.04
CA SER A 81 6.35 -6.24 -2.65
C SER A 81 5.81 -5.11 -1.76
N LEU A 82 5.71 -3.87 -2.26
CA LEU A 82 5.01 -2.78 -1.55
C LEU A 82 3.56 -3.18 -1.24
N ARG A 83 2.80 -3.60 -2.25
CA ARG A 83 1.42 -4.06 -2.08
C ARG A 83 1.33 -5.21 -1.08
N SER A 84 2.20 -6.20 -1.20
CA SER A 84 2.23 -7.35 -0.27
C SER A 84 2.52 -6.93 1.17
N CYS A 85 3.43 -5.97 1.39
CA CYS A 85 3.70 -5.43 2.73
C CYS A 85 2.49 -4.70 3.29
N LEU A 86 1.82 -3.88 2.50
CA LEU A 86 0.62 -3.15 2.93
C LEU A 86 -0.54 -4.10 3.25
N CYS A 87 -0.76 -5.15 2.45
CA CYS A 87 -1.77 -6.17 2.77
C CYS A 87 -1.48 -6.90 4.08
N ARG A 88 -0.20 -7.09 4.43
CA ARG A 88 0.19 -7.71 5.71
C ARG A 88 0.07 -6.75 6.89
N LEU A 89 0.41 -5.48 6.70
CA LEU A 89 0.29 -4.42 7.71
C LEU A 89 -1.19 -4.10 8.01
N TYR A 90 -2.02 -4.09 6.96
CA TYR A 90 -3.40 -3.65 7.00
C TYR A 90 -4.35 -4.72 6.42
N PRO A 91 -4.58 -5.84 7.13
CA PRO A 91 -5.42 -6.93 6.65
C PRO A 91 -6.90 -6.55 6.48
N THR A 92 -7.34 -5.47 7.13
CA THR A 92 -8.71 -4.94 7.04
C THR A 92 -8.89 -3.95 5.88
N PHE A 93 -7.81 -3.49 5.25
CA PHE A 93 -7.88 -2.52 4.16
C PHE A 93 -7.81 -3.21 2.80
N ILE A 94 -8.65 -2.74 1.88
CA ILE A 94 -8.65 -3.21 0.50
C ILE A 94 -7.54 -2.47 -0.25
N VAL A 95 -6.34 -3.06 -0.25
CA VAL A 95 -5.22 -2.52 -1.02
C VAL A 95 -5.49 -2.72 -2.52
N PRO A 96 -5.46 -1.64 -3.34
CA PRO A 96 -5.80 -1.73 -4.76
C PRO A 96 -5.00 -2.81 -5.50
N PRO A 97 -5.60 -3.49 -6.50
CA PRO A 97 -4.90 -4.51 -7.27
C PRO A 97 -3.87 -3.88 -8.22
N ILE A 98 -2.74 -4.55 -8.37
CA ILE A 98 -1.73 -4.24 -9.40
C ILE A 98 -1.90 -5.17 -10.60
N PRO A 99 -1.42 -4.80 -11.80
CA PRO A 99 -1.51 -5.65 -13.00
C PRO A 99 -0.79 -6.98 -12.78
N GLU A 100 -1.24 -8.05 -13.42
CA GLU A 100 -0.63 -9.38 -13.26
C GLU A 100 0.85 -9.44 -13.67
N LYS A 101 1.55 -10.41 -13.08
CA LYS A 101 2.96 -10.68 -13.37
C LYS A 101 3.12 -11.44 -14.69
N HIS A 102 3.49 -10.70 -15.73
CA HIS A 102 3.96 -11.22 -17.01
C HIS A 102 5.46 -11.54 -16.93
N SER A 103 5.86 -12.70 -17.45
CA SER A 103 7.26 -13.15 -17.40
C SER A 103 8.13 -12.33 -18.35
N LEU A 104 9.32 -11.93 -17.91
CA LEU A 104 10.32 -11.24 -18.75
C LEU A 104 10.73 -12.09 -19.98
N ALA A 105 10.59 -13.41 -19.91
CA ALA A 105 10.82 -14.31 -21.04
C ALA A 105 9.83 -14.06 -22.19
N GLN A 106 8.59 -13.64 -21.91
CA GLN A 106 7.64 -13.28 -22.97
C GLN A 106 8.06 -12.04 -23.75
N TYR A 107 8.76 -11.09 -23.10
CA TYR A 107 9.26 -9.86 -23.71
C TYR A 107 10.55 -10.07 -24.53
N ALA A 108 11.38 -11.06 -24.19
CA ALA A 108 12.68 -11.24 -24.82
C ALA A 108 12.67 -12.16 -26.05
N VAL A 109 11.66 -13.03 -26.19
CA VAL A 109 11.77 -14.22 -27.04
C VAL A 109 11.42 -13.96 -28.52
N LEU A 110 10.71 -12.89 -28.90
CA LEU A 110 10.40 -12.64 -30.32
C LEU A 110 10.30 -11.16 -30.65
N GLN A 111 11.20 -10.65 -31.50
CA GLN A 111 11.07 -9.32 -32.14
C GLN A 111 9.72 -9.12 -32.86
N LYS A 112 9.00 -10.21 -33.18
CA LYS A 112 7.63 -10.18 -33.73
C LYS A 112 6.54 -9.71 -32.74
N ARG A 113 6.85 -9.58 -31.43
CA ARG A 113 5.88 -9.20 -30.37
C ARG A 113 6.08 -7.80 -29.79
N ALA A 114 6.96 -6.98 -30.37
CA ALA A 114 7.23 -5.62 -29.87
C ALA A 114 5.97 -4.76 -29.64
N LYS A 115 4.93 -4.94 -30.48
CA LYS A 115 3.62 -4.26 -30.31
C LYS A 115 2.85 -4.75 -29.08
N GLU A 116 2.86 -6.07 -28.82
CA GLU A 116 2.23 -6.68 -27.65
C GLU A 116 2.96 -6.25 -26.37
N ASP A 117 4.30 -6.27 -26.40
CA ASP A 117 5.15 -5.82 -25.30
C ASP A 117 4.87 -4.35 -24.93
N HIS A 118 4.76 -3.47 -25.93
CA HIS A 118 4.41 -2.07 -25.72
C HIS A 118 3.03 -1.91 -25.08
N HIS A 119 2.02 -2.67 -25.53
CA HIS A 119 0.69 -2.63 -24.93
C HIS A 119 0.69 -3.10 -23.46
N ILE A 120 1.47 -4.14 -23.13
CA ILE A 120 1.57 -4.63 -21.74
C ILE A 120 2.28 -3.58 -20.86
N ILE A 121 3.37 -2.98 -21.34
CA ILE A 121 4.10 -1.94 -20.61
C ILE A 121 3.19 -0.74 -20.35
N GLU A 122 2.47 -0.27 -21.37
CA GLU A 122 1.59 0.89 -21.27
C GLU A 122 0.38 0.60 -20.36
N ARG A 123 -0.19 -0.61 -20.44
CA ARG A 123 -1.23 -1.05 -19.49
C ARG A 123 -0.70 -1.08 -18.06
N ARG A 124 0.51 -1.61 -17.86
CA ARG A 124 1.15 -1.66 -16.55
C ARG A 124 1.37 -0.25 -16.00
N LYS A 125 1.94 0.64 -16.79
CA LYS A 125 2.16 2.04 -16.45
C LYS A 125 0.90 2.70 -15.88
N ARG A 126 -0.19 2.65 -16.65
CA ARG A 126 -1.50 3.20 -16.25
C ARG A 126 -2.07 2.58 -14.97
N MET A 127 -1.92 1.27 -14.79
CA MET A 127 -2.44 0.60 -13.59
C MET A 127 -1.55 0.83 -12.35
N LEU A 128 -0.23 0.95 -12.53
CA LEU A 128 0.69 1.27 -11.45
C LEU A 128 0.53 2.73 -11.01
N GLU A 129 0.34 3.66 -11.94
CA GLU A 129 0.00 5.05 -11.65
C GLU A 129 -1.31 5.14 -10.83
N ARG A 130 -2.36 4.45 -11.27
CA ARG A 130 -3.62 4.33 -10.51
C ARG A 130 -3.41 3.78 -9.11
N PHE A 131 -2.61 2.72 -8.98
CA PHE A 131 -2.31 2.11 -7.70
C PHE A 131 -1.65 3.11 -6.74
N LEU A 132 -0.66 3.88 -7.21
CA LEU A 132 0.01 4.89 -6.38
C LEU A 132 -0.92 6.04 -5.99
N ASN A 133 -1.74 6.54 -6.93
CA ASN A 133 -2.68 7.62 -6.61
C ASN A 133 -3.78 7.19 -5.66
N HIS A 134 -4.31 5.96 -5.78
CA HIS A 134 -5.25 5.43 -4.79
C HIS A 134 -4.63 5.30 -3.39
N MET A 135 -3.33 5.01 -3.30
CA MET A 135 -2.65 5.03 -2.00
C MET A 135 -2.44 6.44 -1.48
N ALA A 136 -2.08 7.38 -2.36
CA ALA A 136 -1.89 8.80 -2.03
C ALA A 136 -3.19 9.45 -1.52
N GLU A 137 -4.34 9.11 -2.10
CA GLU A 137 -5.65 9.63 -1.68
C GLU A 137 -6.18 8.98 -0.40
N HIS A 138 -5.65 7.82 0.00
CA HIS A 138 -6.19 7.06 1.12
C HIS A 138 -5.67 7.62 2.46
N PRO A 139 -6.53 8.04 3.41
CA PRO A 139 -6.15 8.84 4.58
C PRO A 139 -5.13 8.19 5.52
N ILE A 140 -5.11 6.86 5.59
CA ILE A 140 -4.15 6.12 6.41
C ILE A 140 -2.91 5.72 5.60
N LEU A 141 -3.09 5.01 4.48
CA LEU A 141 -2.00 4.54 3.63
C LEU A 141 -1.12 5.68 3.08
N SER A 142 -1.68 6.88 2.87
CA SER A 142 -0.93 8.04 2.41
C SER A 142 0.09 8.53 3.43
N SER A 143 -0.18 8.36 4.73
CA SER A 143 0.70 8.76 5.84
C SER A 143 1.75 7.71 6.21
N GLU A 144 1.72 6.54 5.56
CA GLU A 144 2.61 5.43 5.88
C GLU A 144 4.04 5.65 5.38
N HIS A 145 5.01 5.56 6.29
CA HIS A 145 6.43 5.69 5.94
C HIS A 145 6.90 4.73 4.85
N ILE A 146 6.40 3.49 4.80
CA ILE A 146 6.78 2.54 3.74
C ILE A 146 6.40 3.06 2.35
N PHE A 147 5.29 3.79 2.23
CA PHE A 147 4.86 4.40 0.98
C PHE A 147 5.77 5.59 0.61
N HIS A 148 6.09 6.47 1.57
CA HIS A 148 7.02 7.58 1.32
C HIS A 148 8.41 7.09 0.92
N ARG A 149 8.94 6.06 1.59
CA ARG A 149 10.23 5.44 1.26
C ARG A 149 10.24 4.81 -0.13
N PHE A 150 9.09 4.35 -0.62
CA PHE A 150 8.97 3.87 -1.98
C PHE A 150 9.12 5.00 -3.01
N LEU A 151 8.57 6.17 -2.71
CA LEU A 151 8.61 7.38 -3.52
C LEU A 151 9.92 8.18 -3.38
N GLU A 152 10.71 7.93 -2.33
CA GLU A 152 11.96 8.64 -2.05
C GLU A 152 13.11 8.21 -2.98
N ALA A 153 13.78 9.20 -3.57
CA ALA A 153 14.99 9.01 -4.36
C ALA A 153 16.18 8.56 -3.48
N GLY A 154 17.05 7.70 -4.00
CA GLY A 154 18.25 7.24 -3.29
C GLY A 154 18.01 6.13 -2.25
N VAL A 155 16.76 5.76 -1.99
CA VAL A 155 16.43 4.64 -1.09
C VAL A 155 16.41 3.32 -1.86
N SER A 156 17.26 2.38 -1.45
CA SER A 156 17.24 1.00 -1.95
C SER A 156 16.00 0.27 -1.43
N TRP A 157 15.09 -0.11 -2.32
CA TRP A 157 13.88 -0.83 -1.92
C TRP A 157 14.21 -2.18 -1.27
N THR A 158 15.25 -2.84 -1.75
CA THR A 158 15.75 -4.09 -1.16
C THR A 158 16.12 -3.88 0.31
N GLU A 159 16.76 -2.78 0.68
CA GLU A 159 17.09 -2.47 2.08
C GLU A 159 15.82 -2.26 2.91
N VAL A 160 14.84 -1.53 2.39
CA VAL A 160 13.53 -1.31 3.05
C VAL A 160 12.84 -2.64 3.35
N LEU A 161 12.86 -3.60 2.42
CA LEU A 161 12.27 -4.92 2.61
C LEU A 161 12.97 -5.75 3.70
N HIS A 162 14.26 -5.55 3.92
CA HIS A 162 15.03 -6.23 4.96
C HIS A 162 14.99 -5.51 6.32
N SER A 163 14.31 -4.37 6.41
CA SER A 163 14.14 -3.65 7.68
C SER A 163 13.38 -4.51 8.70
N PRO A 164 13.65 -4.33 10.01
CA PRO A 164 12.99 -5.10 11.07
C PRO A 164 11.48 -4.91 11.10
N VAL A 165 10.99 -3.74 10.66
CA VAL A 165 9.57 -3.42 10.59
C VAL A 165 8.83 -4.34 9.62
N ILE A 166 9.45 -4.73 8.51
CA ILE A 166 8.81 -5.53 7.44
C ILE A 166 9.07 -7.03 7.59
N THR A 167 10.28 -7.39 8.04
CA THR A 167 10.69 -8.77 8.27
C THR A 167 10.02 -9.36 9.52
N GLY A 168 9.73 -8.53 10.53
CA GLY A 168 8.99 -8.93 11.73
C GLY A 168 7.50 -9.16 11.52
N LEU A 169 6.93 -8.79 10.36
CA LEU A 169 5.50 -8.96 10.10
C LEU A 169 5.14 -10.43 9.90
N PRO A 170 4.05 -10.91 10.52
CA PRO A 170 3.56 -12.26 10.30
C PRO A 170 3.23 -12.47 8.82
N LYS A 171 3.59 -13.63 8.27
CA LYS A 171 3.33 -13.98 6.86
C LYS A 171 1.83 -14.07 6.56
N THR A 172 1.04 -14.41 7.55
CA THR A 172 -0.41 -14.52 7.50
C THR A 172 -1.00 -13.73 8.67
N PRO A 173 -1.74 -12.64 8.39
CA PRO A 173 -2.36 -11.81 9.44
C PRO A 173 -3.34 -12.59 10.33
N LEU A 174 -3.86 -13.71 9.84
CA LEU A 174 -4.76 -14.60 10.58
C LEU A 174 -4.04 -15.58 11.53
N HIS A 175 -2.72 -15.78 11.38
CA HIS A 175 -1.94 -16.67 12.25
C HIS A 175 -1.22 -15.93 13.39
N SER A 176 -1.35 -14.61 13.50
CA SER A 176 -0.99 -13.94 14.74
C SER A 176 -2.02 -14.34 15.81
N SER A 177 -1.71 -15.41 16.55
CA SER A 177 -2.43 -15.66 17.80
C SER A 177 -2.36 -14.37 18.63
N PRO A 178 -3.49 -13.86 19.15
CA PRO A 178 -3.49 -12.71 20.06
C PRO A 178 -2.52 -12.90 21.24
N SER A 179 -2.19 -14.15 21.58
CA SER A 179 -1.25 -14.61 22.60
C SER A 179 0.23 -14.70 22.16
N LYS A 180 0.58 -14.32 20.93
CA LYS A 180 1.96 -14.23 20.41
C LYS A 180 2.30 -12.87 19.81
N ALA A 181 1.37 -11.91 19.88
CA ALA A 181 1.69 -10.53 19.52
C ALA A 181 2.71 -9.98 20.53
N PRO A 182 3.72 -9.21 20.10
CA PRO A 182 4.55 -8.48 21.05
C PRO A 182 3.64 -7.51 21.82
N GLY A 183 3.50 -7.74 23.13
CA GLY A 183 2.51 -7.07 24.00
C GLY A 183 1.32 -7.93 24.42
N SER A 184 1.23 -9.18 23.97
CA SER A 184 0.27 -10.15 24.49
C SER A 184 0.66 -10.58 25.89
N SER A 185 -0.23 -10.37 26.85
CA SER A 185 -0.02 -10.52 28.28
C SER A 185 0.35 -11.95 28.71
N ILE A 186 1.65 -12.29 28.63
CA ILE A 186 2.36 -13.11 29.61
C ILE A 186 3.68 -12.37 29.93
N ALA A 187 3.59 -11.59 31.00
CA ALA A 187 4.57 -10.86 31.83
C ALA A 187 6.05 -10.70 31.39
N ASP A 188 6.58 -9.47 31.41
CA ASP A 188 7.50 -8.99 32.47
C ASP A 188 7.98 -7.54 32.24
N GLY A 189 7.58 -6.64 33.15
CA GLY A 189 8.47 -5.69 33.84
C GLY A 189 9.34 -4.66 33.10
N SER A 190 9.24 -4.42 31.79
CA SER A 190 10.00 -3.31 31.17
C SER A 190 9.33 -2.71 29.93
N ALA A 191 8.58 -1.64 30.14
CA ALA A 191 7.96 -0.87 29.08
C ALA A 191 8.99 0.08 28.44
N LEU A 192 9.51 -0.30 27.28
CA LEU A 192 9.99 0.65 26.28
C LEU A 192 8.91 0.79 25.21
N GLN A 193 8.50 2.04 24.96
CA GLN A 193 7.47 2.44 24.00
C GLN A 193 7.70 1.82 22.62
N LEU A 194 6.77 0.98 22.17
CA LEU A 194 6.61 0.59 20.77
C LEU A 194 5.33 1.21 20.19
N PRO A 195 5.29 1.51 18.88
CA PRO A 195 4.16 2.16 18.24
C PRO A 195 2.91 1.28 18.29
N LYS A 196 1.75 1.91 18.48
CA LYS A 196 0.44 1.25 18.44
C LYS A 196 0.21 0.70 17.03
N ILE A 197 0.21 -0.62 16.86
CA ILE A 197 -0.16 -1.26 15.60
C ILE A 197 -1.69 -1.42 15.56
N ALA A 198 -2.34 -1.02 14.47
CA ALA A 198 -3.81 -1.00 14.31
C ALA A 198 -4.51 -2.38 14.46
N ALA A 199 -3.76 -3.48 14.47
CA ALA A 199 -4.31 -4.83 14.68
C ALA A 199 -4.68 -5.12 16.15
N THR A 200 -4.27 -4.26 17.11
CA THR A 200 -4.70 -4.36 18.51
C THR A 200 -5.75 -3.30 18.79
N ASN A 201 -7.02 -3.62 18.49
CA ASN A 201 -8.13 -2.86 19.07
C ASN A 201 -8.01 -2.96 20.60
N ALA A 202 -7.78 -1.83 21.28
CA ALA A 202 -7.73 -1.80 22.76
C ALA A 202 -9.01 -2.36 23.41
N PHE A 203 -10.12 -2.33 22.68
CA PHE A 203 -11.41 -2.92 23.06
C PHE A 203 -11.46 -4.46 23.04
N ALA A 204 -10.48 -5.14 22.44
CA ALA A 204 -10.43 -6.60 22.41
C ALA A 204 -9.96 -7.22 23.74
N ALA A 205 -9.45 -6.42 24.68
CA ALA A 205 -9.03 -6.90 26.00
C ALA A 205 -10.19 -7.48 26.82
N ASP A 206 -11.41 -7.00 26.60
CA ASP A 206 -12.62 -7.43 27.33
C ASP A 206 -13.38 -8.57 26.64
N VAL A 207 -12.96 -9.00 25.45
CA VAL A 207 -13.64 -10.09 24.73
C VAL A 207 -12.99 -11.43 25.10
N PRO A 208 -13.69 -12.34 25.81
CA PRO A 208 -13.14 -13.62 26.19
C PRO A 208 -12.81 -14.45 24.94
N VAL A 209 -11.59 -14.96 24.87
CA VAL A 209 -11.13 -15.83 23.77
C VAL A 209 -11.92 -17.15 23.84
N PRO A 210 -12.68 -17.52 22.80
CA PRO A 210 -13.43 -18.76 22.81
C PRO A 210 -12.44 -19.94 22.84
N SER A 211 -12.58 -20.78 23.87
CA SER A 211 -11.75 -21.97 24.09
C SER A 211 -12.66 -23.19 24.26
N ALA A 212 -12.25 -24.35 23.76
CA ALA A 212 -12.98 -25.61 23.97
C ALA A 212 -13.13 -25.97 25.46
N LEU A 213 -12.28 -25.41 26.33
CA LEU A 213 -12.33 -25.59 27.79
C LEU A 213 -13.26 -24.58 28.49
N ALA A 214 -13.80 -23.59 27.76
CA ALA A 214 -14.69 -22.56 28.28
C ALA A 214 -15.97 -22.51 27.43
N PRO A 215 -16.97 -23.38 27.71
CA PRO A 215 -18.23 -23.36 26.97
C PRO A 215 -18.95 -22.02 27.19
N ILE A 216 -19.44 -21.44 26.10
CA ILE A 216 -20.18 -20.17 26.10
C ILE A 216 -21.47 -20.39 26.91
N LYS A 217 -21.60 -19.69 28.04
CA LYS A 217 -22.82 -19.67 28.85
C LYS A 217 -23.70 -18.54 28.35
N ASN A 218 -25.01 -18.81 28.21
CA ASN A 218 -26.02 -17.94 27.60
C ASN A 218 -25.85 -17.72 26.09
N ILE A 219 -25.98 -18.81 25.33
CA ILE A 219 -26.24 -18.71 23.89
C ILE A 219 -27.60 -18.02 23.72
N GLU A 220 -27.63 -16.83 23.11
CA GLU A 220 -28.90 -16.13 22.88
C GLU A 220 -29.82 -17.00 22.00
N ALA A 221 -31.07 -17.17 22.45
CA ALA A 221 -32.06 -18.03 21.80
C ALA A 221 -32.28 -17.70 20.32
N ARG A 222 -32.04 -16.45 19.90
CA ARG A 222 -32.18 -15.99 18.51
C ARG A 222 -31.32 -16.74 17.49
N TRP A 223 -30.28 -17.45 17.93
CA TRP A 223 -29.37 -18.21 17.07
C TRP A 223 -29.71 -19.71 17.02
N MET A 224 -30.69 -20.17 17.82
CA MET A 224 -31.12 -21.57 17.84
C MET A 224 -32.12 -21.89 16.71
N ASP A 225 -32.74 -20.88 16.10
CA ASP A 225 -33.75 -21.06 15.04
C ASP A 225 -33.14 -21.19 13.63
N CYS A 226 -31.80 -21.13 13.51
CA CYS A 226 -31.12 -21.44 12.25
C CYS A 226 -31.00 -22.96 12.09
N GLU A 227 -32.07 -23.60 11.64
CA GLU A 227 -32.01 -24.94 11.06
C GLU A 227 -31.32 -24.88 9.69
N LEU A 228 -30.40 -25.82 9.44
CA LEU A 228 -29.62 -26.00 8.20
C LEU A 228 -30.47 -26.53 7.04
#